data_AF-A0A402A3B1-F1
#
_entry.id   AF-A0A402A3B1-F1
#
_cell.length_a   1.000
_cell.length_b   1.000
_cell.length_c   1.000
_cell.angle_alpha   90.00
_cell.angle_beta   90.00
_cell.angle_gamma   90.00
#
_symmetry.space_group_name_H-M   'P 1'
#
loop_
_entity.id
_entity.type
_entity.pdbx_description
1 polymer ?
#
loop_
_entity_poly.entity_id
_entity_poly.type
_entity_poly.pdbx_seq_one_letter_code
_entity_poly.pdbx_strand_id
1 'polypeptide(L)'
;MHQSQLPTFIQELVYGSYLKVADRLHGPDALTRDLSFAQDLFTALAIDWRRWPRVTITGSKGKGSTSALLASILQASGERVGLVSSPEMRSFNERIRIDGRCVSFELLEEVAQEIFPAVHSITSQIEPPNYLGPGGVILALAAKIFARSNVSALVVEAGRGGEYDEARLLQAPVSILTPIMLEHQDKLGATVQEIARTKAYISAPGSSIIMSPQTESVQSVVREVATQVGATILAVNKDIWVEEAQSNPDGVVCTIRSDERSYRDLHIPLAGLHQAENAATALLAAKTLQQAGANYTEEGVYEGLSRVRWPGRAQVLQQSPWVLVDGAINRESAQQICELVRHYPAKRITAVISVPKPKDLAGVCEEIARIADRIILTELPVPTLTWYEDAVHIASLSSPDVHSIIPAENAFRFVMDEVQADEGILLLGTQSFVGSALDFWNIDTCTLWK
;
A
#
# COMPACT_ATOMS: atom_id res chain seq x y z
N MET A 1 11.43 -18.93 9.22
CA MET A 1 10.82 -17.79 9.94
C MET A 1 11.62 -16.54 9.59
N HIS A 2 11.21 -15.79 8.56
CA HIS A 2 11.38 -14.34 8.64
C HIS A 2 10.11 -13.82 9.31
N GLN A 3 10.08 -13.94 10.64
CA GLN A 3 9.28 -13.00 11.41
C GLN A 3 9.86 -11.63 11.05
N SER A 4 9.02 -10.66 10.71
CA SER A 4 9.42 -9.26 10.88
C SER A 4 10.10 -9.15 12.24
N GLN A 5 11.14 -8.32 12.37
CA GLN A 5 11.81 -8.08 13.66
C GLN A 5 10.85 -7.34 14.61
N LEU A 6 9.75 -7.98 14.95
CA LEU A 6 8.77 -7.61 15.92
C LEU A 6 9.27 -8.20 17.23
N PRO A 7 9.45 -7.37 18.27
CA PRO A 7 9.41 -7.88 19.63
C PRO A 7 8.17 -8.77 19.77
N THR A 8 8.34 -10.01 20.22
CA THR A 8 7.26 -11.02 20.29
C THR A 8 6.01 -10.47 20.98
N PHE A 9 6.20 -9.59 21.96
CA PHE A 9 5.15 -8.87 22.65
C PHE A 9 4.24 -8.03 21.73
N ILE A 10 4.81 -7.22 20.82
CA ILE A 10 4.02 -6.36 19.92
C ILE A 10 3.22 -7.22 18.95
N GLN A 11 3.83 -8.30 18.44
CA GLN A 11 3.15 -9.25 17.57
C GLN A 11 1.96 -9.91 18.30
N GLU A 12 2.15 -10.34 19.54
CA GLU A 12 1.08 -10.92 20.36
C GLU A 12 -0.02 -9.90 20.69
N LEU A 13 0.35 -8.67 21.05
CA LEU A 13 -0.60 -7.58 21.34
C LEU A 13 -1.51 -7.30 20.15
N VAL A 14 -0.93 -7.21 18.94
CA VAL A 14 -1.66 -6.81 17.73
C VAL A 14 -2.42 -7.96 17.10
N TYR A 15 -1.81 -9.14 17.00
CA TYR A 15 -2.36 -10.27 16.24
C TYR A 15 -2.89 -11.40 17.11
N GLY A 16 -2.59 -11.42 18.42
CA GLY A 16 -2.88 -12.54 19.29
C GLY A 16 -4.37 -12.88 19.39
N SER A 17 -5.25 -11.87 19.41
CA SER A 17 -6.71 -12.10 19.40
C SER A 17 -7.18 -12.74 18.09
N TYR A 18 -6.71 -12.22 16.95
CA TYR A 18 -7.03 -12.74 15.62
C TYR A 18 -6.49 -14.17 15.40
N LEU A 19 -5.23 -14.43 15.75
CA LEU A 19 -4.57 -15.72 15.50
C LEU A 19 -5.21 -16.89 16.26
N LYS A 20 -5.90 -16.64 17.38
CA LYS A 20 -6.65 -17.66 18.14
C LYS A 20 -7.87 -18.22 17.39
N VAL A 21 -8.39 -17.47 16.41
CA VAL A 21 -9.63 -17.80 15.70
C VAL A 21 -9.47 -17.80 14.17
N ALA A 22 -8.27 -17.46 13.65
CA ALA A 22 -8.02 -17.24 12.23
C ALA A 22 -8.43 -18.43 11.34
N ASP A 23 -8.28 -19.66 11.84
CA ASP A 23 -8.67 -20.90 11.19
C ASP A 23 -10.20 -21.07 11.04
N ARG A 24 -11.00 -20.28 11.77
CA ARG A 24 -12.47 -20.33 11.78
C ARG A 24 -13.12 -19.13 11.06
N LEU A 25 -12.34 -18.15 10.62
CA LEU A 25 -12.83 -16.93 9.98
C LEU A 25 -13.10 -17.13 8.48
N HIS A 26 -14.13 -17.91 8.16
CA HIS A 26 -14.55 -18.17 6.79
C HIS A 26 -15.66 -17.22 6.32
N GLY A 27 -15.64 -16.88 5.02
CA GLY A 27 -16.64 -16.03 4.41
C GLY A 27 -16.39 -14.52 4.57
N PRO A 28 -17.40 -13.69 4.26
CA PRO A 28 -17.25 -12.25 4.08
C PRO A 28 -16.91 -11.49 5.36
N ASP A 29 -16.30 -10.32 5.21
CA ASP A 29 -15.94 -9.45 6.33
C ASP A 29 -17.16 -9.00 7.13
N ALA A 30 -18.33 -8.86 6.48
CA ALA A 30 -19.61 -8.55 7.11
C ALA A 30 -20.04 -9.55 8.20
N LEU A 31 -19.56 -10.80 8.15
CA LEU A 31 -19.87 -11.85 9.11
C LEU A 31 -18.72 -12.15 10.08
N THR A 32 -17.51 -11.74 9.71
CA THR A 32 -16.29 -12.14 10.41
C THR A 32 -15.59 -10.97 11.10
N ARG A 33 -16.03 -9.74 10.91
CA ARG A 33 -15.45 -8.55 11.54
C ARG A 33 -16.51 -7.79 12.32
N ASP A 34 -16.19 -7.43 13.55
CA ASP A 34 -16.99 -6.54 14.38
C ASP A 34 -16.13 -5.36 14.83
N LEU A 35 -16.49 -4.17 14.38
CA LEU A 35 -15.79 -2.93 14.70
C LEU A 35 -16.05 -2.45 16.13
N SER A 36 -17.07 -3.00 16.82
CA SER A 36 -17.43 -2.62 18.18
C SER A 36 -16.26 -2.80 19.16
N PHE A 37 -15.48 -3.87 19.03
CA PHE A 37 -14.32 -4.12 19.90
C PHE A 37 -13.21 -3.08 19.73
N ALA A 38 -12.97 -2.62 18.50
CA ALA A 38 -12.02 -1.53 18.24
C ALA A 38 -12.56 -0.18 18.75
N GLN A 39 -13.87 0.05 18.64
CA GLN A 39 -14.53 1.22 19.20
C GLN A 39 -14.45 1.25 20.74
N ASP A 40 -14.64 0.11 21.40
CA ASP A 40 -14.46 -0.05 22.84
C ASP A 40 -13.02 0.21 23.26
N LEU A 41 -12.04 -0.29 22.48
CA LEU A 41 -10.62 -0.01 22.71
C LEU A 41 -10.32 1.49 22.63
N PHE A 42 -10.81 2.17 21.59
CA PHE A 42 -10.62 3.61 21.46
C PHE A 42 -11.26 4.39 22.60
N THR A 43 -12.44 3.95 23.06
CA THR A 43 -13.14 4.54 24.20
C THR A 43 -12.35 4.35 25.50
N ALA A 44 -11.89 3.12 25.78
CA ALA A 44 -11.11 2.79 26.96
C ALA A 44 -9.78 3.56 27.03
N LEU A 45 -9.19 3.86 25.86
CA LEU A 45 -7.94 4.61 25.74
C LEU A 45 -8.13 6.12 25.60
N ALA A 46 -9.38 6.61 25.65
CA ALA A 46 -9.76 8.01 25.44
C ALA A 46 -9.21 8.60 24.12
N ILE A 47 -9.22 7.81 23.05
CA ILE A 47 -8.80 8.23 21.71
C ILE A 47 -9.94 8.99 21.04
N ASP A 48 -9.69 10.25 20.71
CA ASP A 48 -10.60 11.10 19.92
C ASP A 48 -9.92 11.50 18.60
N TRP A 49 -10.37 10.87 17.51
CA TRP A 49 -9.87 11.13 16.16
C TRP A 49 -10.15 12.55 15.66
N ARG A 50 -11.11 13.27 16.26
CA ARG A 50 -11.48 14.63 15.84
C ARG A 50 -10.43 15.68 16.17
N ARG A 51 -9.43 15.33 16.98
CA ARG A 51 -8.27 16.17 17.30
C ARG A 51 -7.41 16.50 16.08
N TRP A 52 -7.52 15.72 15.01
CA TRP A 52 -6.74 15.89 13.79
C TRP A 52 -7.65 16.05 12.56
N PRO A 53 -7.37 17.03 11.67
CA PRO A 53 -7.64 16.88 10.25
C PRO A 53 -7.09 15.53 9.78
N ARG A 54 -7.93 14.72 9.14
CA ARG A 54 -7.59 13.35 8.80
C ARG A 54 -8.23 12.89 7.50
N VAL A 55 -7.56 11.98 6.84
CA VAL A 55 -8.05 11.31 5.65
C VAL A 55 -7.96 9.79 5.81
N THR A 56 -8.94 9.08 5.27
CA THR A 56 -8.87 7.62 5.10
C THR A 56 -8.72 7.27 3.62
N ILE A 57 -7.93 6.24 3.32
CA ILE A 57 -7.60 5.87 1.94
C ILE A 57 -7.88 4.38 1.75
N THR A 58 -8.68 4.05 0.74
CA THR A 58 -8.89 2.67 0.30
C THR A 58 -8.87 2.55 -1.23
N GLY A 59 -8.97 1.32 -1.72
CA GLY A 59 -8.87 0.92 -3.12
C GLY A 59 -8.08 -0.37 -3.28
N SER A 60 -7.92 -0.82 -4.52
CA SER A 60 -7.25 -2.09 -4.85
C SER A 60 -5.82 -1.89 -5.29
N LYS A 61 -5.51 -0.76 -5.93
CA LYS A 61 -4.15 -0.31 -6.28
C LYS A 61 -4.01 1.17 -5.97
N GLY A 62 -2.77 1.66 -5.82
CA GLY A 62 -2.50 3.09 -5.61
C GLY A 62 -2.59 3.57 -4.16
N LYS A 63 -3.29 2.87 -3.25
CA LYS A 63 -3.42 3.25 -1.83
C LYS A 63 -2.14 3.80 -1.19
N GLY A 64 -1.11 2.95 -1.03
CA GLY A 64 0.15 3.34 -0.40
C GLY A 64 0.88 4.49 -1.10
N SER A 65 0.93 4.50 -2.44
CA SER A 65 1.56 5.59 -3.20
C SER A 65 0.81 6.91 -3.00
N THR A 66 -0.53 6.91 -3.10
CA THR A 66 -1.37 8.09 -2.84
C THR A 66 -1.23 8.57 -1.39
N SER A 67 -1.18 7.65 -0.41
CA SER A 67 -0.94 7.97 1.00
C SER A 67 0.40 8.68 1.19
N ALA A 68 1.48 8.18 0.56
CA ALA A 68 2.81 8.77 0.66
C ALA A 68 2.90 10.14 -0.03
N LEU A 69 2.31 10.27 -1.23
CA LEU A 69 2.24 11.54 -1.96
C LEU A 69 1.48 12.59 -1.14
N LEU A 70 0.31 12.25 -0.62
CA LEU A 70 -0.48 13.15 0.21
C LEU A 70 0.23 13.54 1.50
N ALA A 71 0.80 12.58 2.22
CA ALA A 71 1.52 12.85 3.46
C ALA A 71 2.74 13.76 3.22
N SER A 72 3.45 13.58 2.10
CA SER A 72 4.58 14.45 1.73
C SER A 72 4.14 15.87 1.38
N ILE A 73 3.03 16.04 0.63
CA ILE A 73 2.45 17.35 0.30
C ILE A 73 2.03 18.10 1.57
N LEU A 74 1.32 17.43 2.47
CA LEU A 74 0.86 18.04 3.73
C LEU A 74 2.08 18.46 4.57
N GLN A 75 3.09 17.60 4.66
CA GLN A 75 4.29 17.92 5.43
C GLN A 75 5.07 19.09 4.83
N ALA A 76 5.25 19.12 3.50
CA ALA A 76 5.87 20.26 2.81
C ALA A 76 5.03 21.55 2.96
N SER A 77 3.73 21.42 3.20
CA SER A 77 2.82 22.53 3.52
C SER A 77 2.86 22.95 4.99
N GLY A 78 3.77 22.40 5.80
CA GLY A 78 3.97 22.78 7.20
C GLY A 78 3.20 21.95 8.22
N GLU A 79 2.55 20.86 7.81
CA GLU A 79 1.98 19.90 8.74
C GLU A 79 3.04 18.98 9.36
N ARG A 80 2.80 18.57 10.61
CA ARG A 80 3.45 17.41 11.20
C ARG A 80 2.56 16.19 10.99
N VAL A 81 2.92 15.31 10.07
CA VAL A 81 1.98 14.32 9.51
C VAL A 81 2.19 12.94 10.13
N GLY A 82 1.12 12.37 10.65
CA GLY A 82 1.05 10.95 11.02
C GLY A 82 0.53 10.12 9.85
N LEU A 83 1.28 9.10 9.45
CA LEU A 83 0.89 8.19 8.37
C LEU A 83 0.76 6.77 8.92
N VAL A 84 -0.39 6.14 8.68
CA VAL A 84 -0.61 4.71 8.88
C VAL A 84 -0.74 4.03 7.52
N SER A 85 0.12 3.04 7.25
CA SER A 85 0.15 2.28 5.98
C SER A 85 0.11 0.77 6.20
N SER A 86 -0.34 0.03 5.19
CA SER A 86 -0.36 -1.44 5.30
C SER A 86 -0.24 -2.18 3.96
N PRO A 87 0.24 -3.44 3.98
CA PRO A 87 1.00 -4.07 5.07
C PRO A 87 2.42 -3.48 5.18
N GLU A 88 3.17 -3.88 6.21
CA GLU A 88 4.62 -3.65 6.25
C GLU A 88 5.35 -4.49 5.19
N MET A 89 6.54 -4.05 4.80
CA MET A 89 7.40 -4.78 3.89
C MET A 89 8.47 -5.59 4.62
N ARG A 90 9.19 -4.98 5.57
CA ARG A 90 10.26 -5.66 6.34
C ARG A 90 9.95 -5.68 7.83
N SER A 91 9.59 -4.52 8.38
CA SER A 91 9.45 -4.33 9.82
C SER A 91 8.14 -3.66 10.19
N PHE A 92 7.53 -4.07 11.30
CA PHE A 92 6.20 -3.60 11.69
C PHE A 92 6.12 -2.08 11.91
N ASN A 93 7.20 -1.45 12.38
CA ASN A 93 7.24 0.00 12.55
C ASN A 93 7.07 0.78 11.22
N GLU A 94 7.20 0.12 10.07
CA GLU A 94 6.78 0.66 8.76
C GLU A 94 5.29 0.93 8.64
N ARG A 95 4.46 0.45 9.57
CA ARG A 95 3.03 0.76 9.58
C ARG A 95 2.73 2.13 10.14
N ILE A 96 3.62 2.72 10.94
CA ILE A 96 3.37 3.98 11.65
C ILE A 96 4.55 4.91 11.38
N ARG A 97 4.29 6.00 10.66
CA ARG A 97 5.29 7.02 10.34
C ARG A 97 4.88 8.38 10.86
N ILE A 98 5.88 9.17 11.21
CA ILE A 98 5.76 10.60 11.46
C ILE A 98 6.68 11.28 10.46
N ASP A 99 6.16 12.23 9.68
CA ASP A 99 6.97 13.03 8.77
C ASP A 99 7.80 12.18 7.79
N GLY A 100 7.18 11.09 7.32
CA GLY A 100 7.78 10.15 6.37
C GLY A 100 8.78 9.18 6.99
N ARG A 101 9.04 9.23 8.30
CA ARG A 101 9.97 8.32 9.00
C ARG A 101 9.23 7.37 9.91
N CYS A 102 9.63 6.10 9.92
CA CYS A 102 9.10 5.12 10.85
C CYS A 102 9.34 5.54 12.30
N VAL A 103 8.37 5.21 13.15
CA VAL A 103 8.56 5.31 14.60
C VAL A 103 9.66 4.35 15.04
N SER A 104 10.39 4.72 16.09
CA SER A 104 11.40 3.83 16.65
C SER A 104 10.74 2.65 17.38
N PHE A 105 11.44 1.52 17.48
CA PHE A 105 10.93 0.36 18.22
C PHE A 105 10.76 0.65 19.70
N GLU A 106 11.60 1.49 20.28
CA GLU A 106 11.53 1.88 21.70
C GLU A 106 10.22 2.64 21.98
N LEU A 107 9.89 3.62 21.15
CA LEU A 107 8.62 4.37 21.28
C LEU A 107 7.41 3.45 21.05
N LEU A 108 7.53 2.54 20.09
CA LEU A 108 6.46 1.59 19.80
C LEU A 108 6.22 0.62 20.96
N GLU A 109 7.30 0.10 21.57
CA GLU A 109 7.24 -0.79 22.74
C GLU A 109 6.70 -0.08 23.97
N GLU A 110 7.14 1.15 24.22
CA GLU A 110 6.65 1.97 25.33
C GLU A 110 5.12 2.19 25.24
N VAL A 111 4.63 2.55 24.05
CA VAL A 111 3.18 2.74 23.83
C VAL A 111 2.43 1.41 23.82
N ALA A 112 3.03 0.33 23.33
CA ALA A 112 2.45 -1.01 23.39
C ALA A 112 2.22 -1.46 24.85
N GLN A 113 3.18 -1.20 25.74
CA GLN A 113 3.03 -1.46 27.17
C GLN A 113 1.94 -0.59 27.81
N GLU A 114 1.81 0.67 27.38
CA GLU A 114 0.73 1.57 27.84
C GLU A 114 -0.66 1.02 27.49
N ILE A 115 -0.88 0.56 26.25
CA ILE A 115 -2.21 0.14 25.79
C ILE A 115 -2.56 -1.31 26.14
N PHE A 116 -1.55 -2.13 26.51
CA PHE A 116 -1.73 -3.55 26.79
C PHE A 116 -2.85 -3.86 27.81
N PRO A 117 -2.97 -3.16 28.96
CA PRO A 117 -4.05 -3.44 29.91
C PRO A 117 -5.45 -3.30 29.30
N ALA A 118 -5.67 -2.31 28.42
CA ALA A 118 -6.96 -2.11 27.76
C ALA A 118 -7.23 -3.21 26.72
N VAL A 119 -6.22 -3.55 25.90
CA VAL A 119 -6.30 -4.64 24.92
C VAL A 119 -6.58 -5.98 25.62
N HIS A 120 -5.88 -6.27 26.71
CA HIS A 120 -6.07 -7.49 27.49
C HIS A 120 -7.46 -7.56 28.13
N SER A 121 -7.93 -6.45 28.73
CA SER A 121 -9.27 -6.38 29.33
C SER A 121 -10.37 -6.65 28.30
N ILE A 122 -10.26 -6.11 27.08
CA ILE A 122 -11.25 -6.33 26.02
C ILE A 122 -11.16 -7.77 25.52
N THR A 123 -9.97 -8.23 25.12
CA THR A 123 -9.78 -9.55 24.50
C THR A 123 -10.10 -10.72 25.44
N SER A 124 -10.04 -10.53 26.76
CA SER A 124 -10.45 -11.54 27.74
C SER A 124 -11.98 -11.72 27.87
N GLN A 125 -12.76 -10.79 27.32
CA GLN A 125 -14.22 -10.81 27.34
C GLN A 125 -14.83 -11.20 25.98
N ILE A 126 -14.00 -11.34 24.94
CA ILE A 126 -14.45 -11.68 23.59
C ILE A 126 -14.58 -13.20 23.47
N GLU A 127 -15.80 -13.67 23.23
CA GLU A 127 -16.07 -15.07 22.95
C GLU A 127 -15.76 -15.43 21.48
N PRO A 128 -15.02 -16.52 21.20
CA PRO A 128 -14.80 -17.01 19.84
C PRO A 128 -16.13 -17.29 19.09
N PRO A 129 -16.20 -17.07 17.76
CA PRO A 129 -15.10 -16.72 16.86
C PRO A 129 -14.84 -15.21 16.73
N ASN A 130 -15.43 -14.36 17.59
CA ASN A 130 -15.15 -12.93 17.58
C ASN A 130 -13.70 -12.66 18.00
N TYR A 131 -13.15 -11.52 17.58
CA TYR A 131 -11.80 -11.08 17.92
C TYR A 131 -11.68 -9.56 17.86
N LEU A 132 -10.69 -9.04 18.58
CA LEU A 132 -10.25 -7.66 18.41
C LEU A 132 -9.38 -7.57 17.16
N GLY A 133 -9.84 -6.79 16.18
CA GLY A 133 -9.17 -6.62 14.89
C GLY A 133 -7.76 -6.02 15.02
N PRO A 134 -6.75 -6.58 14.33
CA PRO A 134 -5.38 -6.04 14.36
C PRO A 134 -5.28 -4.57 13.95
N GLY A 135 -6.12 -4.14 13.00
CA GLY A 135 -6.19 -2.75 12.56
C GLY A 135 -6.57 -1.80 13.70
N GLY A 136 -7.48 -2.21 14.58
CA GLY A 136 -7.88 -1.42 15.75
C GLY A 136 -6.73 -1.23 16.73
N VAL A 137 -5.95 -2.28 16.99
CA VAL A 137 -4.77 -2.20 17.87
C VAL A 137 -3.67 -1.32 17.25
N ILE A 138 -3.41 -1.47 15.94
CA ILE A 138 -2.45 -0.63 15.20
C ILE A 138 -2.86 0.85 15.25
N LEU A 139 -4.13 1.15 15.04
CA LEU A 139 -4.66 2.51 15.11
C LEU A 139 -4.59 3.07 16.54
N ALA A 140 -4.81 2.25 17.57
CA ALA A 140 -4.63 2.67 18.96
C ALA A 140 -3.18 3.03 19.29
N LEU A 141 -2.22 2.21 18.85
CA LEU A 141 -0.79 2.51 18.95
C LEU A 141 -0.46 3.83 18.23
N ALA A 142 -0.92 3.98 16.98
CA ALA A 142 -0.67 5.14 16.16
C ALA A 142 -1.24 6.42 16.81
N ALA A 143 -2.49 6.41 17.27
CA ALA A 143 -3.11 7.57 17.92
C ALA A 143 -2.35 8.05 19.15
N LYS A 144 -1.88 7.12 19.99
CA LYS A 144 -1.08 7.44 21.19
C LYS A 144 0.28 8.02 20.82
N ILE A 145 0.97 7.43 19.84
CA ILE A 145 2.25 7.93 19.34
C ILE A 145 2.10 9.33 18.72
N PHE A 146 1.07 9.53 17.89
CA PHE A 146 0.79 10.80 17.22
C PHE A 146 0.47 11.91 18.22
N ALA A 147 -0.33 11.62 19.24
CA ALA A 147 -0.62 12.56 20.32
C ALA A 147 0.65 12.99 21.07
N ARG A 148 1.51 12.03 21.47
CA ARG A 148 2.78 12.31 22.17
C ARG A 148 3.75 13.12 21.32
N SER A 149 3.65 12.97 20.01
CA SER A 149 4.60 13.56 19.08
C SER A 149 4.17 14.94 18.59
N ASN A 150 2.96 15.42 18.90
CA ASN A 150 2.37 16.66 18.34
C ASN A 150 2.12 16.57 16.82
N VAL A 151 1.71 15.41 16.32
CA VAL A 151 1.17 15.30 14.96
C VAL A 151 -0.06 16.20 14.83
N SER A 152 -0.17 16.89 13.70
CA SER A 152 -1.22 17.88 13.40
C SER A 152 -2.15 17.46 12.26
N ALA A 153 -1.78 16.48 11.42
CA ALA A 153 -2.67 15.88 10.42
C ALA A 153 -2.44 14.38 10.26
N LEU A 154 -3.48 13.63 9.88
CA LEU A 154 -3.42 12.17 9.72
C LEU A 154 -3.74 11.70 8.30
N VAL A 155 -2.94 10.76 7.81
CA VAL A 155 -3.19 9.99 6.59
C VAL A 155 -3.26 8.51 6.96
N VAL A 156 -4.42 7.88 6.78
CA VAL A 156 -4.64 6.48 7.20
C VAL A 156 -5.10 5.61 6.04
N GLU A 157 -4.26 4.68 5.64
CA GLU A 157 -4.59 3.63 4.69
C GLU A 157 -5.39 2.50 5.37
N ALA A 158 -6.53 2.15 4.79
CA ALA A 158 -7.32 0.99 5.20
C ALA A 158 -6.58 -0.32 4.86
N GLY A 159 -6.67 -1.30 5.74
CA GLY A 159 -6.07 -2.61 5.55
C GLY A 159 -6.75 -3.41 4.45
N ARG A 160 -8.07 -3.57 4.55
CA ARG A 160 -8.87 -4.30 3.55
C ARG A 160 -10.31 -3.79 3.54
N GLY A 161 -10.87 -3.59 2.35
CA GLY A 161 -12.26 -3.15 2.21
C GLY A 161 -12.45 -1.69 2.62
N GLY A 162 -13.44 -1.41 3.47
CA GLY A 162 -13.72 -0.06 3.96
C GLY A 162 -14.80 -0.08 5.05
N GLU A 163 -15.96 -0.65 4.75
CA GLU A 163 -17.12 -0.72 5.65
C GLU A 163 -16.85 -1.40 6.99
N TYR A 164 -16.03 -2.45 6.94
CA TYR A 164 -15.66 -3.30 8.08
C TYR A 164 -14.16 -3.20 8.43
N ASP A 165 -13.49 -2.17 7.92
CA ASP A 165 -12.10 -1.85 8.28
C ASP A 165 -12.08 -0.87 9.46
N GLU A 166 -11.17 -1.03 10.42
CA GLU A 166 -11.11 -0.16 11.59
C GLU A 166 -10.76 1.29 11.23
N ALA A 167 -10.16 1.56 10.07
CA ALA A 167 -9.94 2.92 9.58
C ALA A 167 -11.26 3.71 9.44
N ARG A 168 -12.41 3.05 9.25
CA ARG A 168 -13.73 3.69 9.21
C ARG A 168 -14.10 4.38 10.53
N LEU A 169 -13.63 3.86 11.66
CA LEU A 169 -13.92 4.43 12.98
C LEU A 169 -13.30 5.83 13.17
N LEU A 170 -12.38 6.23 12.31
CA LEU A 170 -11.88 7.60 12.29
C LEU A 170 -12.98 8.58 11.91
N GLN A 171 -13.99 8.19 11.14
CA GLN A 171 -15.03 9.10 10.62
C GLN A 171 -14.40 10.32 9.93
N ALA A 172 -13.45 10.08 9.02
CA ALA A 172 -12.67 11.14 8.42
C ALA A 172 -13.53 12.12 7.58
N PRO A 173 -13.26 13.44 7.64
CA PRO A 173 -13.95 14.42 6.81
C PRO A 173 -13.64 14.26 5.31
N VAL A 174 -12.53 13.59 4.98
CA VAL A 174 -12.13 13.26 3.62
C VAL A 174 -11.81 11.77 3.55
N SER A 175 -12.30 11.10 2.52
CA SER A 175 -11.94 9.71 2.18
C SER A 175 -11.50 9.62 0.73
N ILE A 176 -10.52 8.77 0.43
CA ILE A 176 -10.00 8.57 -0.92
C ILE A 176 -10.32 7.16 -1.39
N LEU A 177 -10.90 7.06 -2.58
CA LEU A 177 -11.13 5.82 -3.31
C LEU A 177 -10.18 5.76 -4.52
N THR A 178 -9.03 5.13 -4.32
CA THR A 178 -8.08 4.75 -5.38
C THR A 178 -8.66 3.64 -6.26
N PRO A 179 -8.09 3.32 -7.45
CA PRO A 179 -8.69 2.37 -8.39
C PRO A 179 -9.16 1.06 -7.75
N ILE A 180 -10.40 0.67 -8.03
CA ILE A 180 -11.08 -0.51 -7.46
C ILE A 180 -11.18 -1.61 -8.53
N MET A 181 -10.74 -2.80 -8.19
CA MET A 181 -10.82 -3.99 -9.05
C MET A 181 -11.20 -5.23 -8.21
N LEU A 182 -11.35 -6.38 -8.87
CA LEU A 182 -11.58 -7.65 -8.19
C LEU A 182 -10.37 -8.01 -7.31
N GLU A 183 -10.62 -8.16 -6.01
CA GLU A 183 -9.65 -8.63 -5.02
C GLU A 183 -10.40 -9.23 -3.82
N HIS A 184 -9.79 -10.19 -3.12
CA HIS A 184 -10.34 -10.75 -1.88
C HIS A 184 -11.82 -11.14 -1.97
N GLN A 185 -12.21 -11.84 -3.04
CA GLN A 185 -13.62 -12.08 -3.38
C GLN A 185 -14.38 -12.84 -2.26
N ASP A 186 -13.68 -13.69 -1.53
CA ASP A 186 -14.19 -14.41 -0.37
C ASP A 186 -14.52 -13.50 0.83
N LYS A 187 -13.90 -12.31 0.88
CA LYS A 187 -14.04 -11.32 1.97
C LYS A 187 -14.91 -10.13 1.60
N LEU A 188 -14.74 -9.60 0.39
CA LEU A 188 -15.30 -8.31 -0.02
C LEU A 188 -16.49 -8.42 -0.99
N GLY A 189 -16.69 -9.58 -1.61
CA GLY A 189 -17.76 -9.81 -2.59
C GLY A 189 -17.25 -10.43 -3.89
N ALA A 190 -18.14 -11.10 -4.62
CA ALA A 190 -17.83 -11.80 -5.86
C ALA A 190 -17.72 -10.85 -7.06
N THR A 191 -18.20 -9.61 -6.95
CA THR A 191 -18.25 -8.64 -8.04
C THR A 191 -17.51 -7.34 -7.69
N VAL A 192 -17.04 -6.62 -8.72
CA VAL A 192 -16.37 -5.33 -8.51
C VAL A 192 -17.32 -4.29 -7.89
N GLN A 193 -18.63 -4.40 -8.12
CA GLN A 193 -19.66 -3.55 -7.53
C GLN A 193 -19.83 -3.78 -6.03
N GLU A 194 -19.83 -5.04 -5.58
CA GLU A 194 -19.86 -5.36 -4.14
C GLU A 194 -18.61 -4.83 -3.44
N ILE A 195 -17.43 -5.06 -4.03
CA ILE A 195 -16.15 -4.55 -3.52
C ILE A 195 -16.17 -3.01 -3.47
N ALA A 196 -16.66 -2.36 -4.52
CA ALA A 196 -16.79 -0.90 -4.58
C ALA A 196 -17.71 -0.36 -3.49
N ARG A 197 -18.84 -1.03 -3.24
CA ARG A 197 -19.79 -0.65 -2.17
C ARG A 197 -19.13 -0.72 -0.79
N THR A 198 -18.50 -1.85 -0.48
CA THR A 198 -17.78 -2.03 0.80
C THR A 198 -16.67 -0.99 0.96
N LYS A 199 -15.91 -0.69 -0.09
CA LYS A 199 -14.86 0.35 -0.02
C LYS A 199 -15.44 1.75 0.16
N ALA A 200 -16.51 2.10 -0.55
CA ALA A 200 -17.13 3.42 -0.48
C ALA A 200 -17.72 3.74 0.91
N TYR A 201 -18.18 2.73 1.67
CA TYR A 201 -18.68 2.91 3.04
C TYR A 201 -17.60 3.21 4.09
N ILE A 202 -16.32 3.33 3.69
CA ILE A 202 -15.31 3.97 4.55
C ILE A 202 -15.64 5.45 4.81
N SER A 203 -16.42 6.07 3.93
CA SER A 203 -16.80 7.48 3.97
C SER A 203 -17.73 7.77 5.15
N ALA A 204 -17.46 8.86 5.87
CA ALA A 204 -18.31 9.30 6.97
C ALA A 204 -19.54 10.08 6.47
N PRO A 205 -20.62 10.18 7.27
CA PRO A 205 -21.75 11.02 6.92
C PRO A 205 -21.34 12.48 6.68
N GLY A 206 -21.81 13.10 5.58
CA GLY A 206 -21.50 14.49 5.23
C GLY A 206 -20.04 14.76 4.80
N SER A 207 -19.23 13.72 4.60
CA SER A 207 -17.81 13.86 4.24
C SER A 207 -17.59 14.18 2.75
N SER A 208 -16.33 14.34 2.35
CA SER A 208 -15.92 14.37 0.95
C SER A 208 -15.29 13.05 0.52
N ILE A 209 -15.64 12.58 -0.68
CA ILE A 209 -15.05 11.41 -1.33
C ILE A 209 -14.19 11.90 -2.49
N ILE A 210 -12.88 11.65 -2.41
CA ILE A 210 -11.94 11.88 -3.49
C ILE A 210 -11.83 10.60 -4.31
N MET A 211 -12.27 10.65 -5.56
CA MET A 211 -12.34 9.48 -6.43
C MET A 211 -11.25 9.58 -7.51
N SER A 212 -10.27 8.67 -7.48
CA SER A 212 -9.36 8.45 -8.61
C SER A 212 -10.14 7.96 -9.84
N PRO A 213 -9.55 7.86 -11.05
CA PRO A 213 -10.26 7.31 -12.20
C PRO A 213 -10.77 5.89 -11.93
N GLN A 214 -12.02 5.64 -12.32
CA GLN A 214 -12.73 4.36 -12.11
C GLN A 214 -13.54 3.99 -13.35
N THR A 215 -13.89 2.71 -13.49
CA THR A 215 -14.90 2.27 -14.46
C THR A 215 -16.28 2.83 -14.13
N GLU A 216 -17.16 2.97 -15.13
CA GLU A 216 -18.52 3.50 -14.90
C GLU A 216 -19.32 2.65 -13.89
N SER A 217 -19.11 1.33 -13.89
CA SER A 217 -19.77 0.42 -12.92
C SER A 217 -19.38 0.73 -11.48
N VAL A 218 -18.11 1.06 -11.22
CA VAL A 218 -17.63 1.48 -9.90
C VAL A 218 -18.13 2.89 -9.58
N GLN A 219 -18.06 3.83 -10.54
CA GLN A 219 -18.54 5.20 -10.32
C GLN A 219 -20.02 5.24 -9.92
N SER A 220 -20.88 4.43 -10.57
CA SER A 220 -22.31 4.35 -10.22
C SER A 220 -22.51 3.95 -8.75
N VAL A 221 -21.81 2.91 -8.30
CA VAL A 221 -21.90 2.44 -6.91
C VAL A 221 -21.40 3.49 -5.92
N VAL A 222 -20.30 4.18 -6.24
CA VAL A 222 -19.78 5.27 -5.39
C VAL A 222 -20.78 6.42 -5.30
N ARG A 223 -21.44 6.81 -6.40
CA ARG A 223 -22.51 7.84 -6.40
C ARG A 223 -23.71 7.43 -5.55
N GLU A 224 -24.12 6.17 -5.60
CA GLU A 224 -25.19 5.63 -4.75
C GLU A 224 -24.83 5.74 -3.27
N VAL A 225 -23.64 5.27 -2.88
CA VAL A 225 -23.17 5.33 -1.49
C VAL A 225 -23.01 6.78 -1.03
N ALA A 226 -22.43 7.64 -1.86
CA ALA A 226 -22.29 9.06 -1.55
C ALA A 226 -23.64 9.72 -1.26
N THR A 227 -24.67 9.39 -2.04
CA THR A 227 -26.04 9.88 -1.80
C THR A 227 -26.58 9.39 -0.44
N GLN A 228 -26.36 8.12 -0.10
CA GLN A 228 -26.84 7.54 1.15
C GLN A 228 -26.16 8.12 2.40
N VAL A 229 -24.86 8.40 2.32
CA VAL A 229 -24.12 9.01 3.44
C VAL A 229 -24.12 10.56 3.38
N GLY A 230 -24.72 11.16 2.36
CA GLY A 230 -24.72 12.60 2.14
C GLY A 230 -23.33 13.18 1.86
N ALA A 231 -22.43 12.40 1.26
CA ALA A 231 -21.07 12.84 0.93
C ALA A 231 -20.99 13.54 -0.44
N THR A 232 -20.04 14.47 -0.56
CA THR A 232 -19.73 15.13 -1.85
C THR A 232 -18.61 14.37 -2.56
N ILE A 233 -18.80 14.06 -3.85
CA ILE A 233 -17.74 13.45 -4.66
C ILE A 233 -16.96 14.54 -5.40
N LEU A 234 -15.64 14.49 -5.25
CA LEU A 234 -14.67 15.21 -6.08
C LEU A 234 -13.82 14.18 -6.82
N ALA A 235 -13.77 14.24 -8.14
CA ALA A 235 -13.20 13.20 -8.98
C ALA A 235 -12.02 13.70 -9.82
N VAL A 236 -11.01 12.84 -9.93
CA VAL A 236 -10.00 12.96 -10.98
C VAL A 236 -10.67 12.69 -12.33
N ASN A 237 -10.27 13.43 -13.36
CA ASN A 237 -10.91 13.57 -14.68
C ASN A 237 -12.21 14.39 -14.70
N LYS A 238 -12.50 15.12 -13.62
CA LYS A 238 -13.59 16.09 -13.56
C LYS A 238 -13.18 17.38 -12.85
N ASP A 239 -12.84 17.28 -11.57
CA ASP A 239 -12.49 18.42 -10.72
C ASP A 239 -10.99 18.74 -10.78
N ILE A 240 -10.19 17.72 -11.12
CA ILE A 240 -8.77 17.82 -11.45
C ILE A 240 -8.42 16.73 -12.47
N TRP A 241 -7.44 16.94 -13.34
CA TRP A 241 -7.01 15.94 -14.31
C TRP A 241 -5.53 16.06 -14.66
N VAL A 242 -4.96 14.95 -15.12
CA VAL A 242 -3.62 14.92 -15.70
C VAL A 242 -3.75 15.40 -17.15
N GLU A 243 -3.13 16.54 -17.47
CA GLU A 243 -3.15 17.11 -18.82
C GLU A 243 -2.07 16.48 -19.70
N GLU A 244 -0.87 16.33 -19.14
CA GLU A 244 0.27 15.70 -19.79
C GLU A 244 1.05 14.88 -18.77
N ALA A 245 1.55 13.71 -19.16
CA ALA A 245 2.45 12.91 -18.32
C ALA A 245 3.42 12.12 -19.19
N GLN A 246 4.68 12.11 -18.79
CA GLN A 246 5.72 11.27 -19.35
C GLN A 246 6.34 10.48 -18.21
N SER A 247 6.54 9.17 -18.42
CA SER A 247 7.19 8.31 -17.46
C SER A 247 8.49 7.78 -18.02
N ASN A 248 9.50 7.75 -17.17
CA ASN A 248 10.77 7.12 -17.42
C ASN A 248 11.15 6.28 -16.17
N PRO A 249 12.31 5.60 -16.19
CA PRO A 249 12.84 4.89 -15.03
C PRO A 249 12.89 5.64 -13.70
N ASP A 250 13.23 6.93 -13.76
CA ASP A 250 13.50 7.77 -12.60
C ASP A 250 12.21 8.39 -12.04
N GLY A 251 11.09 8.26 -12.75
CA GLY A 251 9.79 8.68 -12.29
C GLY A 251 8.87 9.19 -13.38
N VAL A 252 8.02 10.13 -13.01
CA VAL A 252 7.05 10.80 -13.86
C VAL A 252 7.28 12.31 -13.80
N VAL A 253 7.23 12.95 -14.97
CA VAL A 253 7.04 14.40 -15.09
C VAL A 253 5.66 14.63 -15.68
N CYS A 254 4.84 15.45 -15.02
CA CYS A 254 3.47 15.68 -15.46
C CYS A 254 2.99 17.12 -15.23
N THR A 255 1.94 17.47 -15.96
CA THR A 255 1.11 18.65 -15.73
C THR A 255 -0.25 18.21 -15.22
N ILE A 256 -0.64 18.71 -14.05
CA ILE A 256 -1.95 18.46 -13.44
C ILE A 256 -2.74 19.76 -13.43
N ARG A 257 -4.00 19.72 -13.86
CA ARG A 257 -4.85 20.90 -14.01
C ARG A 257 -6.20 20.74 -13.33
N SER A 258 -6.70 21.82 -12.77
CA SER A 258 -8.10 22.03 -12.38
C SER A 258 -8.65 23.27 -13.10
N ASP A 259 -9.92 23.57 -12.91
CA ASP A 259 -10.53 24.79 -13.47
C ASP A 259 -9.87 26.09 -12.95
N GLU A 260 -9.31 26.03 -11.74
CA GLU A 260 -8.71 27.20 -11.08
C GLU A 260 -7.21 27.33 -11.36
N ARG A 261 -6.51 26.21 -11.63
CA ARG A 261 -5.04 26.21 -11.64
C ARG A 261 -4.42 25.10 -12.49
N SER A 262 -3.24 25.39 -13.02
CA SER A 262 -2.34 24.43 -13.68
C SER A 262 -1.05 24.30 -12.87
N TYR A 263 -0.69 23.08 -12.51
CA TYR A 263 0.57 22.68 -11.88
C TYR A 263 1.42 22.01 -12.95
N ARG A 264 2.45 22.70 -13.44
CA ARG A 264 3.30 22.25 -14.55
C ARG A 264 4.59 21.68 -14.02
N ASP A 265 5.26 20.84 -14.79
CA ASP A 265 6.59 20.32 -14.45
C ASP A 265 6.65 19.66 -13.06
N LEU A 266 5.58 18.95 -12.68
CA LEU A 266 5.56 18.19 -11.43
C LEU A 266 6.44 16.96 -11.58
N HIS A 267 7.47 16.87 -10.74
CA HIS A 267 8.36 15.72 -10.67
C HIS A 267 7.86 14.75 -9.59
N ILE A 268 7.67 13.48 -9.96
CA ILE A 268 7.25 12.42 -9.05
C ILE A 268 8.24 11.27 -9.24
N PRO A 269 9.16 11.01 -8.31
CA PRO A 269 10.19 9.99 -8.47
C PRO A 269 9.67 8.57 -8.16
N LEU A 270 8.49 8.25 -8.70
CA LEU A 270 7.85 6.95 -8.70
C LEU A 270 7.55 6.60 -10.17
N ALA A 271 8.02 5.43 -10.61
CA ALA A 271 7.87 5.01 -11.99
C ALA A 271 6.42 4.58 -12.34
N GLY A 272 6.03 4.82 -13.59
CA GLY A 272 4.74 4.45 -14.17
C GLY A 272 3.73 5.61 -14.25
N LEU A 273 3.08 5.75 -15.41
CA LEU A 273 2.16 6.87 -15.71
C LEU A 273 0.99 7.00 -14.71
N HIS A 274 0.54 5.89 -14.13
CA HIS A 274 -0.50 5.88 -13.09
C HIS A 274 -0.13 6.71 -11.85
N GLN A 275 1.16 6.98 -11.63
CA GLN A 275 1.61 7.85 -10.53
C GLN A 275 1.19 9.31 -10.73
N ALA A 276 0.98 9.77 -11.96
CA ALA A 276 0.39 11.09 -12.22
C ALA A 276 -1.05 11.18 -11.69
N GLU A 277 -1.85 10.12 -11.87
CA GLU A 277 -3.23 10.05 -11.36
C GLU A 277 -3.26 9.93 -9.83
N ASN A 278 -2.33 9.16 -9.25
CA ASN A 278 -2.15 9.11 -7.79
C ASN A 278 -1.79 10.49 -7.23
N ALA A 279 -0.89 11.23 -7.91
CA ALA A 279 -0.53 12.59 -7.52
C ALA A 279 -1.69 13.58 -7.66
N ALA A 280 -2.48 13.50 -8.74
CA ALA A 280 -3.69 14.32 -8.90
C ALA A 280 -4.71 14.03 -7.80
N THR A 281 -4.87 12.75 -7.43
CA THR A 281 -5.73 12.32 -6.32
C THR A 281 -5.23 12.89 -4.99
N ALA A 282 -3.93 12.78 -4.71
CA ALA A 282 -3.31 13.31 -3.49
C ALA A 282 -3.43 14.83 -3.40
N LEU A 283 -3.19 15.55 -4.50
CA LEU A 283 -3.32 17.01 -4.57
C LEU A 283 -4.76 17.45 -4.30
N LEU A 284 -5.73 16.81 -4.94
CA LEU A 284 -7.16 17.10 -4.71
C LEU A 284 -7.54 16.85 -3.25
N ALA A 285 -7.09 15.73 -2.66
CA ALA A 285 -7.32 15.42 -1.26
C ALA A 285 -6.67 16.43 -0.31
N ALA A 286 -5.45 16.90 -0.60
CA ALA A 286 -4.77 17.91 0.21
C ALA A 286 -5.57 19.23 0.22
N LYS A 287 -6.03 19.67 -0.96
CA LYS A 287 -6.88 20.87 -1.09
C LYS A 287 -8.21 20.71 -0.35
N THR A 288 -8.85 19.55 -0.42
CA THR A 288 -10.10 19.29 0.31
C THR A 288 -9.87 19.24 1.83
N LEU A 289 -8.77 18.63 2.27
CA LEU A 289 -8.44 18.52 3.69
C LEU A 289 -8.09 19.87 4.32
N GLN A 290 -7.65 20.85 3.51
CA GLN A 290 -7.49 22.24 3.96
C GLN A 290 -8.79 22.81 4.55
N GLN A 291 -9.93 22.49 3.95
CA GLN A 291 -11.25 22.92 4.44
C GLN A 291 -11.60 22.29 5.80
N ALA A 292 -10.94 21.18 6.16
CA ALA A 292 -11.04 20.52 7.45
C ALA A 292 -9.96 20.94 8.46
N GLY A 293 -9.17 21.98 8.14
CA GLY A 293 -8.21 22.61 9.06
C GLY A 293 -6.75 22.19 8.88
N ALA A 294 -6.41 21.41 7.85
CA ALA A 294 -5.01 21.15 7.51
C ALA A 294 -4.38 22.34 6.76
N ASN A 295 -3.06 22.46 6.83
CA ASN A 295 -2.29 23.36 6.00
C ASN A 295 -2.13 22.77 4.59
N TYR A 296 -2.21 23.64 3.61
CA TYR A 296 -2.00 23.34 2.21
C TYR A 296 -1.36 24.56 1.56
N THR A 297 -0.27 24.33 0.84
CA THR A 297 0.43 25.34 0.05
C THR A 297 0.75 24.76 -1.31
N GLU A 298 0.86 25.64 -2.30
CA GLU A 298 1.17 25.22 -3.66
C GLU A 298 2.63 24.84 -3.78
N GLU A 299 3.52 25.57 -3.12
CA GLU A 299 4.93 25.22 -2.95
C GLU A 299 5.08 23.82 -2.35
N GLY A 300 4.25 23.49 -1.35
CA GLY A 300 4.20 22.16 -0.75
C GLY A 300 3.79 21.05 -1.72
N VAL A 301 3.03 21.35 -2.78
CA VAL A 301 2.75 20.37 -3.85
C VAL A 301 4.03 20.04 -4.61
N TYR A 302 4.76 21.05 -5.07
CA TYR A 302 6.00 20.85 -5.84
C TYR A 302 7.07 20.16 -5.00
N GLU A 303 7.36 20.70 -3.81
CA GLU A 303 8.35 20.14 -2.90
C GLU A 303 7.94 18.73 -2.48
N GLY A 304 6.70 18.57 -2.00
CA GLY A 304 6.20 17.31 -1.48
C GLY A 304 6.23 16.18 -2.49
N LEU A 305 5.78 16.40 -3.73
CA LEU A 305 5.79 15.38 -4.78
C LEU A 305 7.21 14.98 -5.22
N SER A 306 8.13 15.95 -5.31
CA SER A 306 9.48 15.74 -5.87
C SER A 306 10.41 14.85 -5.04
N ARG A 307 10.06 14.56 -3.78
CA ARG A 307 10.91 13.82 -2.83
C ARG A 307 10.40 12.44 -2.44
N VAL A 308 9.22 12.04 -2.92
CA VAL A 308 8.53 10.83 -2.46
C VAL A 308 9.20 9.55 -2.93
N ARG A 309 9.45 8.66 -1.99
CA ARG A 309 9.89 7.28 -2.21
C ARG A 309 8.79 6.38 -1.71
N TRP A 310 8.51 5.34 -2.50
CA TRP A 310 7.61 4.28 -2.08
C TRP A 310 8.28 2.93 -2.36
N PRO A 311 8.96 2.37 -1.33
CA PRO A 311 9.79 1.20 -1.51
C PRO A 311 9.02 0.01 -2.12
N GLY A 312 9.67 -0.72 -3.04
CA GLY A 312 9.13 -1.96 -3.60
C GLY A 312 8.02 -1.80 -4.66
N ARG A 313 7.90 -0.62 -5.30
CA ARG A 313 7.03 -0.40 -6.46
C ARG A 313 7.86 0.07 -7.65
N ALA A 314 8.06 -0.83 -8.62
CA ALA A 314 8.91 -0.63 -9.78
C ALA A 314 10.23 0.10 -9.43
N GLN A 315 10.84 -0.31 -8.32
CA GLN A 315 11.94 0.41 -7.69
C GLN A 315 13.27 -0.07 -8.27
N VAL A 316 14.07 0.86 -8.77
CA VAL A 316 15.46 0.59 -9.12
C VAL A 316 16.28 0.47 -7.83
N LEU A 317 16.87 -0.70 -7.59
CA LEU A 317 17.73 -1.00 -6.43
C LEU A 317 19.20 -0.67 -6.70
N GLN A 318 19.61 -0.76 -7.96
CA GLN A 318 20.98 -0.59 -8.38
C GLN A 318 21.03 -0.17 -9.85
N GLN A 319 22.03 0.64 -10.22
CA GLN A 319 22.19 1.16 -11.59
C GLN A 319 23.13 0.31 -12.47
N SER A 320 24.11 -0.41 -11.90
CA SER A 320 25.04 -1.26 -12.67
C SER A 320 25.50 -2.50 -11.86
N PRO A 321 25.16 -3.74 -12.30
CA PRO A 321 24.08 -4.02 -13.25
C PRO A 321 22.78 -3.35 -12.82
N TRP A 322 21.92 -3.06 -13.78
CA TRP A 322 20.64 -2.44 -13.49
C TRP A 322 19.73 -3.45 -12.78
N VAL A 323 19.14 -3.10 -11.65
CA VAL A 323 18.27 -3.99 -10.86
C VAL A 323 16.96 -3.29 -10.55
N LEU A 324 15.84 -3.86 -10.95
CA LEU A 324 14.49 -3.39 -10.59
C LEU A 324 13.72 -4.46 -9.83
N VAL A 325 12.97 -4.02 -8.82
CA VAL A 325 12.06 -4.88 -8.07
C VAL A 325 10.62 -4.39 -8.14
N ASP A 326 9.68 -5.31 -8.31
CA ASP A 326 8.25 -5.02 -8.22
C ASP A 326 7.41 -6.18 -7.66
N GLY A 327 6.25 -5.81 -7.12
CA GLY A 327 5.22 -6.72 -6.61
C GLY A 327 4.34 -7.38 -7.69
N ALA A 328 4.87 -7.62 -8.90
CA ALA A 328 4.10 -8.18 -10.01
C ALA A 328 3.87 -9.69 -9.83
N ILE A 329 2.59 -10.09 -9.79
CA ILE A 329 2.14 -11.45 -9.44
C ILE A 329 1.00 -11.96 -10.33
N ASN A 330 0.70 -11.24 -11.40
CA ASN A 330 -0.26 -11.63 -12.43
C ASN A 330 0.11 -11.00 -13.78
N ARG A 331 -0.53 -11.48 -14.85
CA ARG A 331 -0.34 -10.96 -16.21
C ARG A 331 -0.43 -9.44 -16.30
N GLU A 332 -1.46 -8.83 -15.72
CA GLU A 332 -1.71 -7.39 -15.87
C GLU A 332 -0.60 -6.56 -15.21
N SER A 333 -0.12 -6.96 -14.03
CA SER A 333 1.01 -6.29 -13.38
C SER A 333 2.33 -6.52 -14.12
N ALA A 334 2.54 -7.71 -14.70
CA ALA A 334 3.72 -7.98 -15.52
C ALA A 334 3.74 -7.15 -16.81
N GLN A 335 2.59 -6.94 -17.46
CA GLN A 335 2.45 -6.05 -18.63
C GLN A 335 2.91 -4.63 -18.33
N GLN A 336 2.49 -4.08 -17.19
CA GLN A 336 2.90 -2.74 -16.76
C GLN A 336 4.41 -2.64 -16.55
N ILE A 337 5.03 -3.69 -16.00
CA ILE A 337 6.48 -3.76 -15.87
C ILE A 337 7.14 -3.85 -17.25
N CYS A 338 6.65 -4.68 -18.16
CA CYS A 338 7.20 -4.76 -19.51
C CYS A 338 7.18 -3.42 -20.24
N GLU A 339 6.10 -2.65 -20.13
CA GLU A 339 6.00 -1.30 -20.71
C GLU A 339 7.02 -0.33 -20.10
N LEU A 340 7.20 -0.39 -18.78
CA LEU A 340 8.18 0.44 -18.09
C LEU A 340 9.61 0.09 -18.50
N VAL A 341 9.92 -1.22 -18.56
CA VAL A 341 11.27 -1.74 -18.82
C VAL A 341 11.76 -1.46 -20.24
N ARG A 342 10.86 -1.26 -21.22
CA ARG A 342 11.22 -0.86 -22.59
C ARG A 342 12.08 0.41 -22.70
N HIS A 343 12.02 1.27 -21.68
CA HIS A 343 12.78 2.53 -21.65
C HIS A 343 14.16 2.38 -21.00
N TYR A 344 14.54 1.19 -20.57
CA TYR A 344 15.83 0.94 -19.91
C TYR A 344 16.90 0.45 -20.91
N PRO A 345 18.14 0.94 -20.80
CA PRO A 345 19.21 0.63 -21.75
C PRO A 345 19.94 -0.70 -21.45
N ALA A 346 19.23 -1.76 -21.06
CA ALA A 346 19.85 -3.05 -20.77
C ALA A 346 20.00 -3.89 -22.06
N LYS A 347 21.20 -4.45 -22.31
CA LYS A 347 21.43 -5.30 -23.48
C LYS A 347 20.80 -6.69 -23.35
N ARG A 348 20.80 -7.23 -22.14
CA ARG A 348 20.19 -8.50 -21.76
C ARG A 348 19.51 -8.35 -20.42
N ILE A 349 18.44 -9.09 -20.21
CA ILE A 349 17.62 -9.06 -19.00
C ILE A 349 17.47 -10.47 -18.44
N THR A 350 17.87 -10.66 -17.17
CA THR A 350 17.56 -11.87 -16.40
C THR A 350 16.43 -11.57 -15.42
N ALA A 351 15.32 -12.31 -15.51
CA ALA A 351 14.21 -12.16 -14.58
C ALA A 351 14.27 -13.21 -13.47
N VAL A 352 14.23 -12.78 -12.21
CA VAL A 352 14.04 -13.63 -11.03
C VAL A 352 12.58 -13.52 -10.58
N ILE A 353 11.83 -14.61 -10.68
CA ILE A 353 10.38 -14.64 -10.49
C ILE A 353 10.02 -15.54 -9.29
N SER A 354 9.23 -15.00 -8.37
CA SER A 354 8.76 -15.66 -7.15
C SER A 354 7.25 -15.49 -6.98
N VAL A 355 6.47 -16.34 -7.66
CA VAL A 355 4.99 -16.28 -7.70
C VAL A 355 4.36 -17.58 -7.14
N PRO A 356 3.66 -17.53 -5.99
CA PRO A 356 3.07 -18.72 -5.34
C PRO A 356 1.69 -19.13 -5.93
N LYS A 357 1.21 -20.33 -5.57
CA LYS A 357 0.05 -21.05 -6.13
C LYS A 357 -1.36 -20.43 -6.06
N PRO A 358 -1.68 -19.33 -5.34
CA PRO A 358 -2.93 -18.62 -5.62
C PRO A 358 -2.78 -17.51 -6.67
N LYS A 359 -1.57 -17.29 -7.21
CA LYS A 359 -1.23 -16.18 -8.11
C LYS A 359 -0.87 -16.68 -9.50
N ASP A 360 -0.88 -15.79 -10.48
CA ASP A 360 -0.79 -16.18 -11.90
C ASP A 360 0.66 -16.24 -12.38
N LEU A 361 1.36 -17.33 -12.05
CA LEU A 361 2.74 -17.57 -12.49
C LEU A 361 2.84 -17.65 -14.02
N ALA A 362 1.91 -18.35 -14.67
CA ALA A 362 1.91 -18.54 -16.12
C ALA A 362 1.81 -17.22 -16.87
N GLY A 363 0.86 -16.35 -16.49
CA GLY A 363 0.70 -15.04 -17.10
C GLY A 363 1.87 -14.10 -16.84
N VAL A 364 2.49 -14.16 -15.66
CA VAL A 364 3.74 -13.42 -15.40
C VAL A 364 4.86 -13.90 -16.32
N CYS A 365 5.12 -15.20 -16.40
CA CYS A 365 6.17 -15.75 -17.24
C CYS A 365 5.96 -15.44 -18.73
N GLU A 366 4.72 -15.52 -19.24
CA GLU A 366 4.41 -15.24 -20.65
C GLU A 366 4.71 -13.78 -21.03
N GLU A 367 4.38 -12.84 -20.15
CA GLU A 367 4.62 -11.42 -20.38
C GLU A 367 6.11 -11.08 -20.28
N ILE A 368 6.80 -11.61 -19.26
CA ILE A 368 8.21 -11.33 -19.01
C ILE A 368 9.12 -11.98 -20.04
N ALA A 369 8.77 -13.16 -20.57
CA ALA A 369 9.51 -13.81 -21.64
C ALA A 369 9.59 -12.98 -22.94
N ARG A 370 8.77 -11.94 -23.09
CA ARG A 370 8.84 -11.00 -24.24
C ARG A 370 10.02 -10.04 -24.16
N ILE A 371 10.62 -9.89 -22.98
CA ILE A 371 11.72 -8.94 -22.72
C ILE A 371 12.93 -9.56 -22.01
N ALA A 372 12.75 -10.68 -21.30
CA ALA A 372 13.83 -11.34 -20.56
C ALA A 372 14.48 -12.44 -21.41
N ASP A 373 15.81 -12.46 -21.46
CA ASP A 373 16.61 -13.49 -22.11
C ASP A 373 16.64 -14.79 -21.30
N ARG A 374 16.50 -14.67 -19.97
CA ARG A 374 16.56 -15.78 -19.02
C ARG A 374 15.55 -15.59 -17.90
N ILE A 375 14.92 -16.68 -17.47
CA ILE A 375 14.04 -16.71 -16.30
C ILE A 375 14.62 -17.63 -15.22
N ILE A 376 14.72 -17.11 -14.00
CA ILE A 376 15.08 -17.86 -12.79
C ILE A 376 13.87 -17.87 -11.88
N LEU A 377 13.31 -19.05 -11.65
CA LEU A 377 12.26 -19.25 -10.66
C LEU A 377 12.87 -19.44 -9.28
N THR A 378 12.22 -18.88 -8.27
CA THR A 378 12.63 -19.02 -6.89
C THR A 378 11.46 -19.05 -5.92
N GLU A 379 11.75 -19.41 -4.67
CA GLU A 379 10.79 -19.54 -3.59
C GLU A 379 11.32 -18.87 -2.32
N LEU A 380 10.38 -18.43 -1.48
CA LEU A 380 10.66 -17.97 -0.12
C LEU A 380 10.28 -19.02 0.91
N PRO A 381 11.05 -19.16 2.00
CA PRO A 381 10.73 -20.02 3.13
C PRO A 381 9.66 -19.38 4.05
N VAL A 382 8.51 -19.01 3.46
CA VAL A 382 7.37 -18.40 4.16
C VAL A 382 6.27 -19.46 4.32
N PRO A 383 5.93 -19.89 5.55
CA PRO A 383 5.01 -21.01 5.78
C PRO A 383 3.60 -20.85 5.19
N THR A 384 3.14 -19.61 4.97
CA THR A 384 1.82 -19.31 4.42
C THR A 384 1.77 -19.31 2.90
N LEU A 385 2.92 -19.41 2.22
CA LEU A 385 3.00 -19.49 0.78
C LEU A 385 3.08 -20.95 0.32
N THR A 386 2.27 -21.28 -0.68
CA THR A 386 2.31 -22.57 -1.38
C THR A 386 2.89 -22.36 -2.77
N TRP A 387 3.73 -23.27 -3.25
CA TRP A 387 4.49 -23.11 -4.50
C TRP A 387 4.09 -24.12 -5.58
N TYR A 388 4.37 -23.77 -6.83
CA TYR A 388 4.08 -24.63 -7.99
C TYR A 388 5.04 -25.82 -8.03
N GLU A 389 4.51 -27.04 -8.14
CA GLU A 389 5.35 -28.25 -8.22
C GLU A 389 5.99 -28.38 -9.61
N ASP A 390 5.28 -27.89 -10.61
CA ASP A 390 5.62 -27.87 -12.02
C ASP A 390 6.04 -26.47 -12.51
N ALA A 391 6.51 -25.60 -11.61
CA ALA A 391 6.83 -24.20 -11.91
C ALA A 391 7.75 -24.04 -13.13
N VAL A 392 8.81 -24.87 -13.21
CA VAL A 392 9.75 -24.88 -14.35
C VAL A 392 9.05 -25.23 -15.63
N HIS A 393 8.19 -26.26 -15.63
CA HIS A 393 7.42 -26.64 -16.82
C HIS A 393 6.52 -25.50 -17.29
N ILE A 394 5.79 -24.85 -16.38
CA ILE A 394 4.92 -23.70 -16.68
C ILE A 394 5.72 -22.58 -17.36
N ALA A 395 6.87 -22.20 -16.81
CA ALA A 395 7.71 -21.14 -17.37
C ALA A 395 8.35 -21.55 -18.71
N SER A 396 8.74 -22.82 -18.87
CA SER A 396 9.34 -23.35 -20.11
C SER A 396 8.39 -23.33 -21.31
N LEU A 397 7.08 -23.18 -21.10
CA LEU A 397 6.12 -22.96 -22.19
C LEU A 397 6.30 -21.59 -22.86
N SER A 398 6.88 -20.62 -22.14
CA SER A 398 7.04 -19.24 -22.60
C SER A 398 8.49 -18.86 -22.91
N SER A 399 9.48 -19.48 -22.25
CA SER A 399 10.90 -19.20 -22.46
C SER A 399 11.74 -20.49 -22.54
N PRO A 400 12.72 -20.59 -23.45
CA PRO A 400 13.61 -21.75 -23.52
C PRO A 400 14.71 -21.77 -22.46
N ASP A 401 15.09 -20.62 -21.88
CA ASP A 401 16.15 -20.51 -20.86
C ASP A 401 15.54 -20.28 -19.47
N VAL A 402 15.20 -21.38 -18.78
CA VAL A 402 14.53 -21.38 -17.48
C VAL A 402 15.31 -22.22 -16.48
N HIS A 403 15.61 -21.62 -15.33
CA HIS A 403 16.27 -22.27 -14.19
C HIS A 403 15.43 -22.14 -12.92
N SER A 404 15.72 -22.98 -11.93
CA SER A 404 15.17 -22.85 -10.57
C SER A 404 16.32 -22.78 -9.58
N ILE A 405 16.33 -21.74 -8.75
CA ILE A 405 17.34 -21.51 -7.71
C ILE A 405 16.62 -21.12 -6.43
N ILE A 406 16.70 -21.96 -5.41
CA ILE A 406 15.96 -21.80 -4.14
C ILE A 406 16.96 -21.84 -2.97
N PRO A 407 16.76 -21.04 -1.90
CA PRO A 407 15.76 -19.97 -1.75
C PRO A 407 16.14 -18.69 -2.52
N ALA A 408 15.24 -17.69 -2.50
CA ALA A 408 15.41 -16.39 -3.17
C ALA A 408 16.78 -15.74 -2.98
N GLU A 409 17.34 -15.81 -1.78
CA GLU A 409 18.69 -15.28 -1.48
C GLU A 409 19.79 -15.91 -2.35
N ASN A 410 19.68 -17.20 -2.67
CA ASN A 410 20.62 -17.86 -3.57
C ASN A 410 20.43 -17.39 -5.02
N ALA A 411 19.19 -17.17 -5.44
CA ALA A 411 18.91 -16.59 -6.76
C ALA A 411 19.48 -15.18 -6.87
N PHE A 412 19.36 -14.35 -5.83
CA PHE A 412 19.92 -13.00 -5.78
C PHE A 412 21.45 -13.00 -5.90
N ARG A 413 22.14 -13.85 -5.13
CA ARG A 413 23.60 -14.00 -5.23
C ARG A 413 24.02 -14.47 -6.61
N PHE A 414 23.35 -15.49 -7.14
CA PHE A 414 23.63 -16.04 -8.46
C PHE A 414 23.54 -14.99 -9.56
N VAL A 415 22.44 -14.21 -9.63
CA VAL A 415 22.32 -13.18 -10.67
C VAL A 415 23.33 -12.05 -10.49
N MET A 416 23.68 -11.70 -9.27
CA MET A 416 24.69 -10.68 -9.01
C MET A 416 26.10 -11.13 -9.41
N ASP A 417 26.39 -12.43 -9.34
CA ASP A 417 27.68 -13.00 -9.73
C ASP A 417 27.80 -13.21 -11.25
N GLU A 418 26.70 -13.52 -11.95
CA GLU A 418 26.72 -13.81 -13.39
C GLU A 418 26.47 -12.60 -14.30
N VAL A 419 25.56 -11.70 -13.91
CA VAL A 419 25.08 -10.62 -14.78
C VAL A 419 26.13 -9.51 -14.90
N GLN A 420 26.36 -9.06 -16.12
CA GLN A 420 27.38 -8.05 -16.43
C GLN A 420 26.89 -6.62 -16.16
N ALA A 421 27.82 -5.67 -16.04
CA ALA A 421 27.53 -4.28 -15.67
C ALA A 421 26.56 -3.54 -16.61
N ASP A 422 26.46 -3.95 -17.89
CA ASP A 422 25.59 -3.40 -18.94
C ASP A 422 24.29 -4.20 -19.17
N GLU A 423 23.98 -5.10 -18.25
CA GLU A 423 22.78 -5.95 -18.26
C GLU A 423 21.82 -5.59 -17.13
N GLY A 424 20.62 -6.17 -17.20
CA GLY A 424 19.50 -5.90 -16.31
C GLY A 424 19.02 -7.13 -15.54
N ILE A 425 18.55 -6.89 -14.32
CA ILE A 425 17.92 -7.88 -13.44
C ILE A 425 16.51 -7.38 -13.09
N LEU A 426 15.50 -8.21 -13.35
CA LEU A 426 14.12 -7.97 -12.94
C LEU A 426 13.73 -8.90 -11.80
N LEU A 427 13.42 -8.36 -10.64
CA LEU A 427 12.98 -9.11 -9.47
C LEU A 427 11.46 -8.95 -9.32
N LEU A 428 10.69 -10.01 -9.57
CA LEU A 428 9.22 -9.97 -9.55
C LEU A 428 8.63 -11.01 -8.61
N GLY A 429 7.71 -10.60 -7.76
CA GLY A 429 7.03 -11.54 -6.88
C GLY A 429 6.09 -10.91 -5.87
N THR A 430 5.76 -11.66 -4.83
CA THR A 430 4.91 -11.14 -3.74
C THR A 430 5.59 -10.04 -2.95
N GLN A 431 4.84 -9.30 -2.12
CA GLN A 431 5.43 -8.29 -1.24
C GLN A 431 6.50 -8.87 -0.30
N SER A 432 6.38 -10.12 0.14
CA SER A 432 7.43 -10.78 0.94
C SER A 432 8.71 -11.01 0.14
N PHE A 433 8.60 -11.28 -1.16
CA PHE A 433 9.76 -11.42 -2.05
C PHE A 433 10.43 -10.06 -2.26
N VAL A 434 9.64 -9.03 -2.51
CA VAL A 434 10.12 -7.64 -2.61
C VAL A 434 10.82 -7.22 -1.32
N GLY A 435 10.25 -7.52 -0.15
CA GLY A 435 10.89 -7.27 1.15
C GLY A 435 12.24 -7.96 1.28
N SER A 436 12.32 -9.25 0.92
CA SER A 436 13.58 -10.02 0.92
C SER A 436 14.63 -9.44 -0.04
N ALA A 437 14.22 -8.92 -1.20
CA ALA A 437 15.13 -8.19 -2.09
C ALA A 437 15.58 -6.86 -1.45
N LEU A 438 14.67 -6.06 -0.90
CA LEU A 438 15.06 -4.81 -0.24
C LEU A 438 16.01 -5.03 0.95
N ASP A 439 15.84 -6.13 1.69
CA ASP A 439 16.79 -6.60 2.70
C ASP A 439 18.17 -6.88 2.09
N PHE A 440 18.22 -7.69 1.03
CA PHE A 440 19.48 -8.08 0.37
C PHE A 440 20.26 -6.87 -0.16
N TRP A 441 19.57 -5.89 -0.75
CA TRP A 441 20.17 -4.65 -1.27
C TRP A 441 20.30 -3.53 -0.22
N ASN A 442 20.02 -3.79 1.06
CA ASN A 442 20.12 -2.82 2.17
C ASN A 442 19.37 -1.51 1.92
N ILE A 443 18.16 -1.59 1.34
CA ILE A 443 17.35 -0.40 1.04
C ILE A 443 16.64 0.10 2.30
N ASP A 444 16.77 1.39 2.60
CA ASP A 444 15.99 2.06 3.65
C ASP A 444 14.50 2.08 3.27
N THR A 445 13.69 1.33 3.99
CA THR A 445 12.22 1.30 3.89
C THR A 445 11.53 2.20 4.92
N CYS A 446 12.30 2.74 5.87
CA CYS A 446 11.78 3.50 6.97
C CYS A 446 11.52 4.96 6.60
N THR A 447 12.32 5.51 5.69
CA THR A 447 12.22 6.91 5.22
C THR A 447 11.55 6.99 3.85
N LEU A 448 10.39 7.65 3.78
CA LEU A 448 9.64 7.84 2.53
C LEU A 448 10.03 9.11 1.78
N TRP A 449 10.65 10.10 2.41
CA TRP A 449 11.15 11.29 1.70
C TRP A 449 12.22 11.98 2.53
N LYS A 450 13.07 12.76 1.87
CA LYS A 450 14.13 13.56 2.49
C LYS A 450 14.06 15.00 2.02
#